data_AF-A0A0W0SQP2-F1
#
_entry.id   AF-A0A0W0SQP2-F1
#
_cell.length_a   1.000
_cell.length_b   1.000
_cell.length_c   1.000
_cell.angle_alpha   90.00
_cell.angle_beta   90.00
_cell.angle_gamma   90.00
#
_symmetry.space_group_name_H-M   'P 1'
#
loop_
_entity.id
_entity.type
_entity.pdbx_description
1 polymer ?
#
loop_
_entity_poly.entity_id
_entity_poly.type
_entity_poly.pdbx_seq_one_letter_code
_entity_poly.pdbx_strand_id
1 'polypeptide(L)'
;MSNERFEKDKEAQKAKDALREEEKKKEEELKAQSLAKENEIRATSNRLHAQQEAEEEAVQLAKASQKDEEEEIEQISLHLVDIKPWKKDSDDLVEDYQEKFPDRKLDAKRTLVFTSREEMEEFINHQAKLPPDGKGRKFIIAEVDENGQRLGQYHFSCGDGKVYSGSAEEIIAKLKENQATAAPNTQKLIADGLSMFERVLNPKPQPTADTKKRLEALKSGGQSPAPTTAPKQEEEKEESEKEKYKSPSPFKTTP
;
A
#
# COMPACT_ATOMS: atom_id res chain seq x y z
N MET A 1 92.08 42.06 -60.92
CA MET A 1 90.60 42.20 -60.89
C MET A 1 89.93 40.98 -60.24
N SER A 2 90.43 40.49 -59.09
CA SER A 2 89.92 39.22 -58.48
C SER A 2 89.27 39.38 -57.10
N ASN A 3 89.43 40.52 -56.41
CA ASN A 3 88.83 40.73 -55.08
C ASN A 3 87.36 41.18 -55.13
N GLU A 4 86.94 41.97 -56.13
CA GLU A 4 85.55 42.45 -56.22
C GLU A 4 84.52 41.34 -56.51
N ARG A 5 84.91 40.28 -57.22
CA ARG A 5 84.00 39.14 -57.47
C ARG A 5 83.80 38.29 -56.22
N PHE A 6 84.84 38.15 -55.39
CA PHE A 6 84.78 37.36 -54.17
C PHE A 6 83.96 38.04 -53.07
N GLU A 7 84.07 39.36 -52.95
CA GLU A 7 83.21 40.18 -52.07
C GLU A 7 81.74 40.11 -52.49
N LYS A 8 81.43 40.21 -53.78
CA LYS A 8 80.06 40.09 -54.30
C LYS A 8 79.43 38.72 -54.04
N ASP A 9 80.17 37.64 -54.20
CA ASP A 9 79.66 36.29 -53.93
C ASP A 9 79.40 36.07 -52.43
N LYS A 10 80.25 36.65 -51.56
CA LYS A 10 80.08 36.56 -50.10
C LYS A 10 78.87 37.37 -49.61
N GLU A 11 78.61 38.52 -50.22
CA GLU A 11 77.44 39.34 -49.92
C GLU A 11 76.14 38.70 -50.43
N ALA A 12 76.16 38.09 -51.62
CA ALA A 12 75.04 37.33 -52.17
C ALA A 12 74.71 36.09 -51.33
N GLN A 13 75.73 35.38 -50.82
CA GLN A 13 75.54 34.23 -49.93
C GLN A 13 74.89 34.66 -48.61
N LYS A 14 75.37 35.76 -48.01
CA LYS A 14 74.84 36.30 -46.76
C LYS A 14 73.39 36.78 -46.89
N ALA A 15 73.02 37.36 -48.04
CA ALA A 15 71.64 37.73 -48.34
C ALA A 15 70.72 36.51 -48.50
N LYS A 16 71.22 35.42 -49.12
CA LYS A 16 70.48 34.15 -49.22
C LYS A 16 70.26 33.48 -47.86
N ASP A 17 71.28 33.48 -47.01
CA ASP A 17 71.18 32.90 -45.68
C ASP A 17 70.22 33.71 -44.79
N ALA A 18 70.23 35.04 -44.89
CA ALA A 18 69.28 35.91 -44.20
C ALA A 18 67.82 35.68 -44.65
N LEU A 19 67.58 35.51 -45.96
CA LEU A 19 66.26 35.18 -46.49
C LEU A 19 65.77 33.82 -45.99
N ARG A 20 66.65 32.82 -45.94
CA ARG A 20 66.31 31.48 -45.48
C ARG A 20 66.01 31.44 -43.98
N GLU A 21 66.72 32.26 -43.19
CA GLU A 21 66.47 32.39 -41.76
C GLU A 21 65.15 33.11 -41.47
N GLU A 22 64.81 34.14 -42.27
CA GLU A 22 63.52 34.84 -42.17
C GLU A 22 62.34 33.93 -42.57
N GLU A 23 62.49 33.12 -43.60
CA GLU A 23 61.48 32.16 -44.06
C GLU A 23 61.24 31.07 -43.00
N LYS A 24 62.32 30.54 -42.41
CA LYS A 24 62.23 29.56 -41.32
C LYS A 24 61.54 30.13 -40.08
N LYS A 25 61.81 31.40 -39.76
CA LYS A 25 61.16 32.09 -38.63
C LYS A 25 59.67 32.30 -38.87
N LYS A 26 59.26 32.65 -40.10
CA LYS A 26 57.84 32.75 -40.48
C LYS A 26 57.13 31.40 -40.42
N GLU A 27 57.79 30.32 -40.85
CA GLU A 27 57.21 28.97 -40.78
C GLU A 27 56.99 28.52 -39.32
N GLU A 28 57.94 28.82 -38.44
CA GLU A 28 57.85 28.49 -37.00
C GLU A 28 56.75 29.31 -36.31
N GLU A 29 56.61 30.59 -36.64
CA GLU A 29 55.53 31.44 -36.14
C GLU A 29 54.15 30.97 -36.63
N LEU A 30 54.04 30.54 -37.88
CA LEU A 30 52.79 30.00 -38.43
C LEU A 30 52.39 28.68 -37.75
N LYS A 31 53.36 27.79 -37.49
CA LYS A 31 53.14 26.54 -36.75
C LYS A 31 52.75 26.79 -35.29
N ALA A 32 53.40 27.76 -34.62
CA ALA A 32 53.03 28.14 -33.27
C ALA A 32 51.60 28.71 -33.21
N GLN A 33 51.22 29.53 -34.19
CA GLN A 33 49.88 30.10 -34.28
C GLN A 33 48.81 29.04 -34.59
N SER A 34 49.10 28.07 -35.46
CA SER A 34 48.15 26.98 -35.75
C SER A 34 47.93 26.10 -34.53
N LEU A 35 49.01 25.76 -33.80
CA LEU A 35 48.93 24.95 -32.59
C LEU A 35 48.16 25.66 -31.46
N ALA A 36 48.34 26.97 -31.33
CA ALA A 36 47.58 27.77 -30.36
C ALA A 36 46.07 27.77 -30.66
N LYS A 37 45.70 27.97 -31.94
CA LYS A 37 44.29 27.92 -32.37
C LYS A 37 43.67 26.53 -32.21
N GLU A 38 44.41 25.47 -32.51
CA GLU A 38 43.93 24.10 -32.33
C GLU A 38 43.67 23.77 -30.85
N ASN A 39 44.56 24.19 -29.95
CA ASN A 39 44.36 24.02 -28.51
C ASN A 39 43.17 24.83 -27.99
N GLU A 40 42.93 26.04 -28.50
CA GLU A 40 41.78 26.86 -28.12
C GLU A 40 40.45 26.23 -28.59
N ILE A 41 40.41 25.70 -29.82
CA ILE A 41 39.25 24.96 -30.34
C ILE A 41 39.00 23.69 -29.51
N ARG A 42 40.06 22.97 -29.14
CA ARG A 42 39.93 21.76 -28.32
C ARG A 42 39.44 22.08 -26.90
N ALA A 43 39.94 23.14 -26.28
CA ALA A 43 39.51 23.57 -24.96
C ALA A 43 38.05 24.03 -24.94
N THR A 44 37.62 24.77 -25.96
CA THR A 44 36.23 25.22 -26.10
C THR A 44 35.28 24.05 -26.36
N SER A 45 35.66 23.11 -27.23
CA SER A 45 34.87 21.89 -27.49
C SER A 45 34.71 21.03 -26.23
N ASN A 46 35.77 20.81 -25.46
CA ASN A 46 35.70 20.07 -24.20
C ASN A 46 34.80 20.76 -23.17
N ARG A 47 34.85 22.10 -23.10
CA ARG A 47 33.99 22.87 -22.18
C ARG A 47 32.52 22.77 -22.56
N LEU A 48 32.21 22.76 -23.86
CA LEU A 48 30.85 22.63 -24.38
C LEU A 48 30.29 21.23 -24.12
N HIS A 49 31.11 20.19 -24.33
CA HIS A 49 30.74 18.80 -24.01
C HIS A 49 30.48 18.59 -22.52
N ALA A 50 31.34 19.14 -21.65
CA ALA A 50 31.15 19.06 -20.19
C ALA A 50 29.88 19.79 -19.70
N GLN A 51 29.49 20.89 -20.37
CA GLN A 51 28.23 21.58 -20.06
C GLN A 51 27.01 20.76 -20.51
N GLN A 52 27.08 20.12 -21.67
CA GLN A 52 26.00 19.26 -22.17
C GLN A 52 25.79 18.03 -21.27
N GLU A 53 26.87 17.37 -20.85
CA GLU A 53 26.77 16.22 -19.92
C GLU A 53 26.17 16.64 -18.57
N ALA A 54 26.56 17.80 -18.02
CA ALA A 54 25.99 18.30 -16.77
C ALA A 54 24.50 18.68 -16.90
N GLU A 55 24.08 19.20 -18.06
CA GLU A 55 22.69 19.52 -18.34
C GLU A 55 21.85 18.25 -18.54
N GLU A 56 22.37 17.24 -19.23
CA GLU A 56 21.71 15.94 -19.36
C GLU A 56 21.58 15.20 -18.03
N GLU A 57 22.60 15.26 -17.16
CA GLU A 57 22.55 14.68 -15.83
C GLU A 57 21.54 15.40 -14.92
N ALA A 58 21.47 16.74 -14.99
CA ALA A 58 20.47 17.52 -14.26
C ALA A 58 19.03 17.23 -14.74
N VAL A 59 18.82 17.06 -16.05
CA VAL A 59 17.50 16.69 -16.61
C VAL A 59 17.12 15.26 -16.23
N GLN A 60 18.08 14.33 -16.17
CA GLN A 60 17.83 12.96 -15.71
C GLN A 60 17.49 12.91 -14.22
N LEU A 61 18.18 13.67 -13.36
CA LEU A 61 17.80 13.80 -11.95
C LEU A 61 16.41 14.41 -11.79
N ALA A 62 16.08 15.48 -12.54
CA ALA A 62 14.75 16.08 -12.48
C ALA A 62 13.63 15.12 -12.94
N LYS A 63 13.89 14.30 -13.96
CA LYS A 63 12.94 13.26 -14.42
C LYS A 63 12.82 12.09 -13.43
N ALA A 64 13.89 11.75 -12.71
CA ALA A 64 13.84 10.74 -11.65
C ALA A 64 13.01 11.26 -10.46
N SER A 65 13.20 12.51 -10.05
CA SER A 65 12.43 13.12 -8.95
C SER A 65 10.93 13.32 -9.26
N GLN A 66 10.54 13.47 -10.53
CA GLN A 66 9.13 13.53 -10.92
C GLN A 66 8.44 12.17 -11.06
N LYS A 67 9.20 11.06 -11.02
CA LYS A 67 8.64 9.70 -11.16
C LYS A 67 8.32 9.03 -9.82
N ASP A 68 8.80 9.60 -8.71
CA ASP A 68 8.53 9.14 -7.35
C ASP A 68 7.47 10.01 -6.61
N GLU A 69 6.83 10.96 -7.31
CA GLU A 69 5.63 11.69 -6.86
C GLU A 69 4.34 11.13 -7.50
N GLU A 70 4.29 9.82 -7.77
CA GLU A 70 3.02 9.12 -7.60
C GLU A 70 2.84 9.04 -6.08
N GLU A 71 2.19 10.06 -5.49
CA GLU A 71 1.61 9.94 -4.16
C GLU A 71 0.84 8.62 -4.16
N GLU A 72 1.34 7.63 -3.42
CA GLU A 72 0.63 6.39 -3.15
C GLU A 72 -0.63 6.81 -2.41
N ILE A 73 -1.72 7.06 -3.16
CA ILE A 73 -3.00 7.48 -2.61
C ILE A 73 -3.40 6.36 -1.66
N GLU A 74 -3.33 6.61 -0.35
CA GLU A 74 -3.73 5.64 0.68
C GLU A 74 -5.20 5.30 0.47
N GLN A 75 -5.45 4.23 -0.28
CA GLN A 75 -6.79 3.78 -0.58
C GLN A 75 -7.30 2.95 0.60
N ILE A 76 -8.29 3.47 1.31
CA ILE A 76 -8.86 2.81 2.49
C ILE A 76 -10.14 2.11 2.07
N SER A 77 -10.19 0.80 2.31
CA SER A 77 -11.34 -0.04 1.98
C SER A 77 -12.08 -0.47 3.23
N LEU A 78 -13.40 -0.32 3.22
CA LEU A 78 -14.28 -0.57 4.35
C LEU A 78 -15.36 -1.60 3.98
N HIS A 79 -15.48 -2.67 4.78
CA HIS A 79 -16.56 -3.65 4.67
C HIS A 79 -17.62 -3.42 5.76
N LEU A 80 -18.88 -3.28 5.34
CA LEU A 80 -20.00 -3.32 6.29
C LEU A 80 -20.16 -4.73 6.84
N VAL A 81 -20.33 -4.83 8.15
CA VAL A 81 -20.65 -6.10 8.80
C VAL A 81 -22.15 -6.30 8.79
N ASP A 82 -22.61 -7.39 8.16
CA ASP A 82 -24.05 -7.69 8.04
C ASP A 82 -24.65 -8.01 9.42
N ILE A 83 -25.48 -7.10 9.89
CA ILE A 83 -26.17 -7.16 11.17
C ILE A 83 -27.65 -7.06 10.90
N LYS A 84 -28.34 -8.21 10.93
CA LYS A 84 -29.78 -8.32 10.64
C LYS A 84 -30.67 -7.20 11.23
N PRO A 85 -30.58 -6.84 12.52
CA PRO A 85 -31.43 -5.78 13.07
C PRO A 85 -31.07 -4.36 12.59
N TRP A 86 -29.89 -4.17 11.99
CA TRP A 86 -29.40 -2.89 11.46
C TRP A 86 -29.27 -2.93 9.93
N LYS A 87 -29.95 -3.86 9.27
CA LYS A 87 -29.86 -4.02 7.83
C LYS A 87 -30.32 -2.76 7.09
N LYS A 88 -31.42 -2.14 7.53
CA LYS A 88 -31.89 -0.88 6.96
C LYS A 88 -30.83 0.22 7.07
N ASP A 89 -30.28 0.40 8.28
CA ASP A 89 -29.21 1.37 8.51
C ASP A 89 -27.96 1.09 7.65
N SER A 90 -27.69 -0.18 7.34
CA SER A 90 -26.58 -0.57 6.47
C SER A 90 -26.88 -0.33 4.98
N ASP A 91 -28.10 -0.65 4.53
CA ASP A 91 -28.57 -0.44 3.15
C ASP A 91 -28.59 1.06 2.83
N ASP A 92 -29.22 1.87 3.69
CA ASP A 92 -29.34 3.31 3.55
C ASP A 92 -27.92 3.99 3.63
N LEU A 93 -26.91 3.37 4.27
CA LEU A 93 -25.53 3.92 4.35
C LEU A 93 -24.81 3.73 3.02
N VAL A 94 -25.03 2.57 2.40
CA VAL A 94 -24.50 2.24 1.08
C VAL A 94 -25.12 3.14 0.00
N GLU A 95 -26.42 3.42 0.12
CA GLU A 95 -27.11 4.38 -0.75
C GLU A 95 -26.50 5.79 -0.63
N ASP A 96 -26.38 6.33 0.59
CA ASP A 96 -25.74 7.64 0.82
C ASP A 96 -24.29 7.69 0.30
N TYR A 97 -23.55 6.58 0.38
CA TYR A 97 -22.20 6.50 -0.18
C TYR A 97 -22.21 6.61 -1.71
N GLN A 98 -23.11 5.88 -2.40
CA GLN A 98 -23.23 5.93 -3.85
C GLN A 98 -23.70 7.30 -4.34
N GLU A 99 -24.53 8.00 -3.57
CA GLU A 99 -24.93 9.37 -3.86
C GLU A 99 -23.76 10.36 -3.70
N LYS A 100 -22.96 10.23 -2.63
CA LYS A 100 -21.80 11.13 -2.40
C LYS A 100 -20.65 10.84 -3.37
N PHE A 101 -20.47 9.59 -3.77
CA PHE A 101 -19.37 9.12 -4.63
C PHE A 101 -19.88 8.31 -5.84
N PRO A 102 -20.56 8.96 -6.80
CA PRO A 102 -21.22 8.28 -7.92
C PRO A 102 -20.24 7.62 -8.91
N ASP A 103 -18.98 8.05 -8.90
CA ASP A 103 -17.87 7.52 -9.70
C ASP A 103 -17.26 6.24 -9.11
N ARG A 104 -17.50 5.96 -7.81
CA ARG A 104 -16.93 4.80 -7.11
C ARG A 104 -17.86 3.60 -7.20
N LYS A 105 -17.43 2.58 -7.95
CA LYS A 105 -18.18 1.33 -8.08
C LYS A 105 -18.02 0.47 -6.82
N LEU A 106 -19.16 0.05 -6.27
CA LEU A 106 -19.19 -0.96 -5.21
C LEU A 106 -18.99 -2.36 -5.79
N ASP A 107 -18.26 -3.19 -5.05
CA ASP A 107 -18.14 -4.61 -5.35
C ASP A 107 -19.37 -5.41 -4.84
N ALA A 108 -19.36 -6.74 -5.06
CA ALA A 108 -20.42 -7.61 -4.58
C ALA A 108 -20.55 -7.68 -3.04
N LYS A 109 -19.50 -7.26 -2.31
CA LYS A 109 -19.46 -7.21 -0.85
C LYS A 109 -19.85 -5.83 -0.30
N ARG A 110 -20.18 -4.88 -1.18
CA ARG A 110 -20.50 -3.49 -0.87
C ARG A 110 -19.36 -2.77 -0.14
N THR A 111 -18.15 -3.01 -0.60
CA THR A 111 -16.92 -2.37 -0.11
C THR A 111 -16.93 -0.89 -0.43
N LEU A 112 -16.83 -0.06 0.60
CA LEU A 112 -16.70 1.38 0.46
C LEU A 112 -15.23 1.74 0.35
N VAL A 113 -14.86 2.48 -0.70
CA VAL A 113 -13.49 2.87 -0.99
C VAL A 113 -13.31 4.37 -0.75
N PHE A 114 -12.28 4.74 -0.02
CA PHE A 114 -11.92 6.13 0.28
C PHE A 114 -10.51 6.43 -0.22
N THR A 115 -10.29 7.66 -0.69
CA THR A 115 -8.98 8.11 -1.18
C THR A 115 -8.13 8.74 -0.07
N SER A 116 -8.72 8.97 1.11
CA SER A 116 -7.99 9.41 2.29
C SER A 116 -8.72 9.04 3.59
N ARG A 117 -7.98 9.05 4.70
CA ARG A 117 -8.53 8.80 6.04
C ARG A 117 -9.50 9.90 6.45
N GLU A 118 -9.22 11.15 6.12
CA GLU A 118 -10.08 12.29 6.44
C GLU A 118 -11.43 12.18 5.75
N GLU A 119 -11.44 11.78 4.47
CA GLU A 119 -12.68 11.58 3.70
C GLU A 119 -13.54 10.49 4.31
N MET A 120 -12.91 9.35 4.65
CA MET A 120 -13.55 8.24 5.33
C MET A 120 -14.15 8.71 6.67
N GLU A 121 -13.36 9.38 7.50
CA GLU A 121 -13.78 9.87 8.82
C GLU A 121 -14.93 10.88 8.70
N GLU A 122 -14.88 11.81 7.75
CA GLU A 122 -15.95 12.77 7.52
C GLU A 122 -17.25 12.06 7.15
N PHE A 123 -17.18 11.10 6.23
CA PHE A 123 -18.34 10.33 5.79
C PHE A 123 -18.96 9.55 6.96
N ILE A 124 -18.20 8.73 7.67
CA ILE A 124 -18.74 7.90 8.76
C ILE A 124 -19.25 8.75 9.94
N ASN A 125 -18.59 9.87 10.25
CA ASN A 125 -19.04 10.79 11.31
C ASN A 125 -20.32 11.51 10.93
N HIS A 126 -20.50 11.84 9.65
CA HIS A 126 -21.75 12.39 9.14
C HIS A 126 -22.88 11.35 9.27
N GLN A 127 -22.63 10.12 8.83
CA GLN A 127 -23.58 9.01 8.92
C GLN A 127 -24.03 8.73 10.36
N ALA A 128 -23.10 8.77 11.32
CA ALA A 128 -23.43 8.60 12.73
C ALA A 128 -24.28 9.72 13.32
N LYS A 129 -24.45 10.86 12.64
CA LYS A 129 -25.26 12.01 13.11
C LYS A 129 -26.57 12.17 12.36
N LEU A 130 -26.78 11.40 11.29
CA LEU A 130 -27.98 11.48 10.45
C LEU A 130 -29.24 11.00 11.21
N PRO A 131 -30.43 11.52 10.81
CA PRO A 131 -31.73 11.27 11.45
C PRO A 131 -32.13 9.78 11.55
N PRO A 132 -33.11 9.42 12.42
CA PRO A 132 -34.17 10.29 12.97
C PRO A 132 -33.86 10.86 14.36
N ASP A 133 -34.09 12.17 14.53
CA ASP A 133 -34.22 12.87 15.82
C ASP A 133 -33.09 12.65 16.83
N GLY A 134 -31.85 12.98 16.45
CA GLY A 134 -30.69 12.93 17.35
C GLY A 134 -30.25 11.53 17.75
N LYS A 135 -30.83 10.49 17.15
CA LYS A 135 -30.32 9.12 17.19
C LYS A 135 -29.62 8.85 15.87
N GLY A 136 -28.31 8.73 15.96
CA GLY A 136 -27.46 8.38 14.84
C GLY A 136 -27.84 7.05 14.18
N ARG A 137 -27.35 6.86 12.97
CA ARG A 137 -27.37 5.57 12.29
C ARG A 137 -26.53 4.53 13.06
N LYS A 138 -26.95 3.26 13.03
CA LYS A 138 -26.25 2.15 13.68
C LYS A 138 -25.50 1.31 12.66
N PHE A 139 -24.21 1.11 12.86
CA PHE A 139 -23.39 0.33 11.93
C PHE A 139 -22.13 -0.21 12.60
N ILE A 140 -21.62 -1.33 12.08
CA ILE A 140 -20.24 -1.81 12.30
C ILE A 140 -19.60 -1.94 10.94
N ILE A 141 -18.44 -1.33 10.79
CA ILE A 141 -17.64 -1.37 9.57
C ILE A 141 -16.25 -1.86 9.96
N ALA A 142 -15.65 -2.71 9.14
CA ALA A 142 -14.29 -3.22 9.32
C ALA A 142 -13.38 -2.67 8.21
N GLU A 143 -12.20 -2.18 8.57
CA GLU A 143 -11.16 -1.88 7.57
C GLU A 143 -10.65 -3.20 6.98
N VAL A 144 -10.46 -3.21 5.66
CA VAL A 144 -9.97 -4.38 4.91
C VAL A 144 -8.79 -4.03 4.02
N ASP A 145 -7.96 -5.03 3.76
CA ASP A 145 -6.89 -4.96 2.77
C ASP A 145 -7.44 -5.07 1.33
N GLU A 146 -6.53 -4.99 0.36
CA GLU A 146 -6.84 -5.14 -1.08
C GLU A 146 -7.51 -6.50 -1.43
N ASN A 147 -7.31 -7.51 -0.58
CA ASN A 147 -7.88 -8.85 -0.75
C ASN A 147 -9.25 -8.98 -0.04
N GLY A 148 -9.72 -7.93 0.63
CA GLY A 148 -10.94 -7.93 1.43
C GLY A 148 -10.81 -8.69 2.76
N GLN A 149 -9.59 -8.94 3.24
CA GLN A 149 -9.31 -9.47 4.57
C GLN A 149 -9.36 -8.37 5.62
N ARG A 150 -9.91 -8.68 6.80
CA ARG A 150 -10.07 -7.69 7.86
C ARG A 150 -8.73 -7.37 8.52
N LEU A 151 -8.42 -6.09 8.64
CA LEU A 151 -7.20 -5.59 9.30
C LEU A 151 -7.32 -5.51 10.83
N GLY A 152 -8.50 -5.78 11.37
CA GLY A 152 -8.76 -5.72 12.81
C GLY A 152 -9.07 -4.31 13.34
N GLN A 153 -9.12 -3.32 12.46
CA GLN A 153 -9.65 -1.98 12.74
C GLN A 153 -11.14 -1.94 12.40
N TYR A 154 -11.91 -1.30 13.27
CA TYR A 154 -13.35 -1.19 13.13
C TYR A 154 -13.81 0.26 13.35
N HIS A 155 -14.93 0.60 12.72
CA HIS A 155 -15.69 1.82 12.98
C HIS A 155 -17.10 1.44 13.40
N PHE A 156 -17.49 1.87 14.59
CA PHE A 156 -18.76 1.49 15.19
C PHE A 156 -19.59 2.71 15.56
N SER A 157 -20.89 2.68 15.26
CA SER A 157 -21.86 3.59 15.85
C SER A 157 -23.05 2.82 16.42
N CYS A 158 -23.44 3.15 17.64
CA CYS A 158 -24.60 2.59 18.32
C CYS A 158 -25.86 3.46 18.20
N GLY A 159 -25.78 4.52 17.38
CA GLY A 159 -26.84 5.49 17.17
C GLY A 159 -26.92 6.57 18.24
N ASP A 160 -25.82 6.83 18.93
CA ASP A 160 -25.65 7.89 19.93
C ASP A 160 -25.08 9.20 19.34
N GLY A 161 -24.93 9.29 18.02
CA GLY A 161 -24.33 10.46 17.38
C GLY A 161 -22.81 10.40 17.25
N LYS A 162 -22.17 9.32 17.74
CA LYS A 162 -20.71 9.18 17.80
C LYS A 162 -20.23 7.97 17.00
N VAL A 163 -18.98 8.06 16.52
CA VAL A 163 -18.24 6.94 15.95
C VAL A 163 -17.14 6.55 16.91
N TYR A 164 -17.03 5.25 17.17
CA TYR A 164 -15.96 4.63 17.93
C TYR A 164 -15.07 3.89 16.94
N SER A 165 -13.86 4.41 16.74
CA SER A 165 -12.85 3.81 15.86
C SER A 165 -11.72 3.19 16.66
N GLY A 166 -11.16 2.09 16.14
CA GLY A 166 -9.99 1.41 16.67
C GLY A 166 -10.12 -0.11 16.61
N SER A 167 -9.28 -0.79 17.38
CA SER A 167 -9.42 -2.22 17.62
C SER A 167 -10.69 -2.55 18.41
N ALA A 168 -11.10 -3.81 18.37
CA ALA A 168 -12.25 -4.31 19.12
C ALA A 168 -12.20 -3.96 20.61
N GLU A 169 -11.04 -4.11 21.24
CA GLU A 169 -10.84 -3.88 22.66
C GLU A 169 -10.93 -2.39 23.01
N GLU A 170 -10.33 -1.52 22.18
CA GLU A 170 -10.38 -0.07 22.35
C GLU A 170 -11.81 0.46 22.21
N ILE A 171 -12.57 -0.05 21.25
CA ILE A 171 -13.99 0.33 21.08
C ILE A 171 -14.80 -0.08 22.30
N ILE A 172 -14.60 -1.29 22.83
CA ILE A 172 -15.29 -1.75 24.05
C ILE A 172 -14.92 -0.87 25.25
N ALA A 173 -13.64 -0.49 25.39
CA ALA A 173 -13.20 0.40 26.45
C ALA A 173 -13.87 1.79 26.36
N LYS A 174 -13.85 2.41 25.17
CA LYS A 174 -14.48 3.72 24.91
C LYS A 174 -15.99 3.69 25.14
N LEU A 175 -16.67 2.61 24.76
CA LEU A 175 -18.11 2.44 25.01
C LEU A 175 -18.41 2.36 26.51
N LYS A 176 -17.64 1.59 27.29
CA LYS A 176 -17.82 1.48 28.74
C LYS A 176 -17.58 2.81 29.45
N GLU A 177 -16.56 3.56 29.03
CA GLU A 177 -16.28 4.91 29.54
C GLU A 177 -17.44 5.88 29.25
N ASN A 178 -17.92 5.91 28.01
CA ASN A 178 -19.04 6.78 27.65
C ASN A 178 -20.35 6.32 28.32
N GLN A 179 -20.54 5.02 28.56
CA GLN A 179 -21.70 4.52 29.31
C GLN A 179 -21.73 5.07 30.75
N ALA A 180 -20.58 5.22 31.41
CA ALA A 180 -20.52 5.73 32.77
C ALA A 180 -20.91 7.22 32.88
N THR A 181 -20.75 7.99 31.80
CA THR A 181 -20.91 9.45 31.79
C THR A 181 -22.13 9.94 30.98
N ALA A 182 -22.74 9.09 30.15
CA ALA A 182 -23.85 9.46 29.28
C ALA A 182 -25.21 9.57 30.01
N ALA A 183 -26.14 10.30 29.39
CA ALA A 183 -27.52 10.39 29.87
C ALA A 183 -28.25 9.02 29.81
N PRO A 184 -29.28 8.76 30.63
CA PRO A 184 -29.92 7.44 30.73
C PRO A 184 -30.42 6.85 29.40
N ASN A 185 -30.96 7.69 28.51
CA ASN A 185 -31.42 7.25 27.18
C ASN A 185 -30.25 6.79 26.29
N THR A 186 -29.11 7.49 26.37
CA THR A 186 -27.89 7.17 25.63
C THR A 186 -27.17 5.97 26.23
N GLN A 187 -27.19 5.80 27.56
CA GLN A 187 -26.65 4.62 28.24
C GLN A 187 -27.29 3.33 27.72
N LYS A 188 -28.60 3.33 27.47
CA LYS A 188 -29.29 2.17 26.90
C LYS A 188 -28.82 1.88 25.47
N LEU A 189 -28.66 2.89 24.63
CA LEU A 189 -28.13 2.73 23.27
C LEU A 189 -26.71 2.15 23.28
N ILE A 190 -25.86 2.65 24.18
CA ILE A 190 -24.49 2.17 24.35
C ILE A 190 -24.48 0.72 24.86
N ALA A 191 -25.34 0.35 25.82
CA ALA A 191 -25.44 -1.01 26.33
C ALA A 191 -25.89 -2.01 25.26
N ASP A 192 -26.94 -1.66 24.51
CA ASP A 192 -27.44 -2.46 23.39
C ASP A 192 -26.38 -2.59 22.29
N GLY A 193 -25.67 -1.49 22.00
CA GLY A 193 -24.57 -1.43 21.05
C GLY A 193 -23.40 -2.33 21.45
N LEU A 194 -22.97 -2.29 22.71
CA LEU A 194 -21.88 -3.09 23.25
C LEU A 194 -22.19 -4.58 23.16
N SER A 195 -23.40 -4.99 23.55
CA SER A 195 -23.86 -6.38 23.42
C SER A 195 -23.85 -6.86 21.96
N MET A 196 -24.28 -6.00 21.03
CA MET A 196 -24.25 -6.30 19.60
C MET A 196 -22.84 -6.41 19.04
N PHE A 197 -21.96 -5.46 19.40
CA PHE A 197 -20.56 -5.44 18.98
C PHE A 197 -19.81 -6.69 19.44
N GLU A 198 -19.94 -7.05 20.72
CA GLU A 198 -19.34 -8.28 21.28
C GLU A 198 -19.85 -9.55 20.59
N ARG A 199 -21.15 -9.64 20.30
CA ARG A 199 -21.74 -10.81 19.62
C ARG A 199 -21.23 -10.98 18.18
N VAL A 200 -21.01 -9.87 17.48
CA VAL A 200 -20.56 -9.87 16.09
C VAL A 200 -19.08 -10.24 15.98
N LEU A 201 -18.26 -9.76 16.92
CA LEU A 201 -16.83 -10.05 16.92
C LEU A 201 -16.48 -11.41 17.55
N ASN A 202 -17.25 -11.84 18.54
CA ASN A 202 -17.13 -13.14 19.19
C ASN A 202 -18.43 -13.92 19.03
N PRO A 203 -18.73 -14.46 17.83
CA PRO A 203 -19.91 -15.28 17.63
C PRO A 203 -19.78 -16.50 18.54
N LYS A 204 -20.53 -16.51 19.65
CA LYS A 204 -20.63 -17.70 20.50
C LYS A 204 -21.04 -18.86 19.60
N PRO A 205 -20.35 -20.01 19.66
CA PRO A 205 -20.75 -21.17 18.88
C PRO A 205 -22.21 -21.47 19.24
N GLN A 206 -23.11 -21.33 18.25
CA GLN A 206 -24.49 -21.68 18.50
C GLN A 206 -24.52 -23.16 18.90
N PRO A 207 -25.25 -23.53 19.96
CA PRO A 207 -25.44 -24.92 20.27
C PRO A 207 -26.11 -25.57 19.07
N THR A 208 -25.40 -26.50 18.43
CA THR A 208 -25.91 -27.37 17.38
C THR A 208 -27.21 -28.01 17.83
N ALA A 209 -28.10 -28.36 16.90
CA ALA A 209 -29.38 -29.00 17.23
C ALA A 209 -29.22 -30.19 18.21
N ASP A 210 -28.11 -30.91 18.13
CA ASP A 210 -27.71 -31.96 19.08
C ASP A 210 -27.46 -31.46 20.50
N THR A 211 -26.71 -30.37 20.69
CA THR A 211 -26.51 -29.79 22.02
C THR A 211 -27.78 -29.17 22.60
N LYS A 212 -28.68 -28.62 21.77
CA LYS A 212 -30.00 -28.17 22.23
C LYS A 212 -30.88 -29.34 22.68
N LYS A 213 -30.93 -30.42 21.91
CA LYS A 213 -31.61 -31.67 22.30
C LYS A 213 -31.03 -32.26 23.60
N ARG A 214 -29.70 -32.25 23.76
CA ARG A 214 -29.04 -32.70 24.99
C ARG A 214 -29.38 -31.81 26.19
N LEU A 215 -29.45 -30.49 26.02
CA LEU A 215 -29.81 -29.57 27.10
C LEU A 215 -31.30 -29.68 27.48
N GLU A 216 -32.19 -29.89 26.50
CA GLU A 216 -33.60 -30.18 26.75
C GLU A 216 -33.79 -31.53 27.45
N ALA A 217 -33.04 -32.57 27.05
CA ALA A 217 -33.05 -33.87 27.73
C ALA A 217 -32.57 -33.77 29.19
N LEU A 218 -31.54 -32.95 29.45
CA LEU A 218 -31.03 -32.69 30.81
C LEU A 218 -32.01 -31.86 31.67
N LYS A 219 -32.76 -30.92 31.08
CA LYS A 219 -33.78 -30.13 31.80
C LYS A 219 -35.10 -30.87 32.02
N SER A 220 -35.41 -31.85 31.18
CA SER A 220 -36.66 -32.65 31.28
C SER A 220 -36.53 -33.87 32.20
N GLY A 221 -35.40 -34.05 32.89
CA GLY A 221 -35.19 -35.20 33.79
C GLY A 221 -35.23 -36.56 33.09
N GLY A 222 -35.08 -36.57 31.76
CA GLY A 222 -35.08 -37.78 30.96
C GLY A 222 -33.69 -38.41 30.94
N GLN A 223 -33.60 -39.65 31.41
CA GLN A 223 -32.42 -40.52 31.34
C GLN A 223 -31.55 -40.28 30.09
N SER A 224 -30.25 -40.09 30.31
CA SER A 224 -29.24 -40.17 29.26
C SER A 224 -29.32 -41.53 28.56
N PRO A 225 -29.40 -41.60 27.21
CA PRO A 225 -28.97 -42.81 26.53
C PRO A 225 -27.44 -42.89 26.64
N ALA A 226 -26.98 -44.01 27.18
CA ALA A 226 -25.57 -44.40 27.29
C ALA A 226 -24.87 -44.38 25.91
N PRO A 227 -23.52 -44.26 25.86
CA PRO A 227 -22.79 -44.24 24.60
C PRO A 227 -22.86 -45.62 23.94
N THR A 228 -23.52 -45.71 22.78
CA THR A 228 -23.49 -46.93 21.97
C THR A 228 -22.17 -46.97 21.20
N THR A 229 -21.18 -47.62 21.79
CA THR A 229 -20.04 -48.17 21.04
C THR A 229 -20.50 -49.48 20.38
N ALA A 230 -20.30 -49.57 19.06
CA ALA A 230 -20.56 -50.71 18.15
C ALA A 230 -19.91 -52.04 18.62
N PRO A 231 -20.17 -53.26 18.06
CA PRO A 231 -20.09 -53.60 16.61
C PRO A 231 -20.92 -54.81 16.06
N LYS A 232 -21.15 -54.86 14.72
CA LYS A 232 -21.35 -56.09 13.90
C LYS A 232 -21.37 -55.69 12.40
N GLN A 233 -20.34 -55.95 11.57
CA GLN A 233 -19.98 -57.17 10.81
C GLN A 233 -21.06 -57.70 9.85
N GLU A 234 -20.91 -57.39 8.55
CA GLU A 234 -21.17 -58.20 7.32
C GLU A 234 -20.85 -57.29 6.11
N GLU A 235 -19.69 -57.40 5.46
CA GLU A 235 -19.35 -58.24 4.29
C GLU A 235 -20.01 -57.80 2.95
N GLU A 236 -19.23 -57.16 2.07
CA GLU A 236 -18.93 -57.51 0.66
C GLU A 236 -18.12 -56.34 0.03
N LYS A 237 -16.83 -56.57 -0.32
CA LYS A 237 -16.27 -56.74 -1.69
C LYS A 237 -16.61 -55.57 -2.64
N GLU A 238 -15.70 -54.91 -3.35
CA GLU A 238 -14.52 -55.41 -4.06
C GLU A 238 -13.64 -54.22 -4.55
N GLU A 239 -12.34 -54.48 -4.64
CA GLU A 239 -11.35 -53.95 -5.60
C GLU A 239 -10.86 -52.49 -5.68
N SER A 240 -9.55 -52.40 -5.35
CA SER A 240 -8.45 -51.78 -6.12
C SER A 240 -8.25 -50.26 -5.95
N GLU A 241 -7.05 -49.70 -5.81
CA GLU A 241 -5.69 -50.24 -5.87
C GLU A 241 -4.72 -49.32 -5.08
N LYS A 242 -3.64 -49.93 -4.61
CA LYS A 242 -2.30 -49.46 -4.18
C LYS A 242 -2.01 -47.95 -4.42
N GLU A 243 -1.35 -47.24 -3.51
CA GLU A 243 0.07 -47.46 -3.18
C GLU A 243 0.46 -47.04 -1.75
N LYS A 244 1.23 -47.93 -1.11
CA LYS A 244 2.07 -47.69 0.06
C LYS A 244 3.44 -47.22 -0.40
N TYR A 245 3.96 -46.13 0.15
CA TYR A 245 5.39 -46.01 0.52
C TYR A 245 5.48 -45.08 1.74
N LYS A 246 5.50 -45.63 2.97
CA LYS A 246 6.71 -45.89 3.78
C LYS A 246 7.69 -44.71 3.83
N SER A 247 7.50 -43.85 4.83
CA SER A 247 8.63 -43.19 5.50
C SER A 247 9.44 -44.21 6.28
N PRO A 248 10.78 -44.07 6.29
CA PRO A 248 11.50 -44.28 7.53
C PRO A 248 12.56 -43.20 7.77
N SER A 249 12.30 -42.43 8.83
CA SER A 249 13.25 -42.16 9.92
C SER A 249 14.46 -41.23 9.73
N PRO A 250 14.95 -40.68 10.86
CA PRO A 250 15.68 -39.42 10.92
C PRO A 250 17.18 -39.62 10.79
N PHE A 251 17.83 -38.75 10.03
CA PHE A 251 19.29 -38.66 10.07
C PHE A 251 19.74 -37.94 11.33
N LYS A 252 20.71 -38.59 11.97
CA LYS A 252 21.39 -38.21 13.20
C LYS A 252 22.29 -37.01 12.98
N THR A 253 22.38 -36.17 14.02
CA THR A 253 23.56 -35.40 14.44
C THR A 253 24.84 -36.25 14.30
N THR A 254 26.00 -35.71 13.91
CA THR A 254 26.93 -34.86 14.68
C THR A 254 28.16 -34.51 13.79
N PRO A 255 29.13 -33.71 14.28
CA PRO A 255 29.59 -32.42 13.74
C PRO A 255 30.49 -32.46 12.48
#